data_AF-A0A414A0M3-F1
#
_entry.id   AF-A0A414A0M3-F1
#
_cell.length_a   1.000
_cell.length_b   1.000
_cell.length_c   1.000
_cell.angle_alpha   90.00
_cell.angle_beta   90.00
_cell.angle_gamma   90.00
#
_symmetry.space_group_name_H-M   'P 1'
#
loop_
_entity.id
_entity.type
_entity.pdbx_description
1 polymer ?
#
loop_
_entity_poly.entity_id
_entity_poly.type
_entity_poly.pdbx_seq_one_letter_code
_entity_poly.pdbx_strand_id
1 'polypeptide(L)' 'MNVSLYERKDECCGCEACSQICPKGAINMVADEEGYLYPIIDNIKCVKCLKCLHVCPFKNTI' A
#
# COMPACT_ATOMS: atom_id res chain seq x y z
N MET A 1 4.33 16.16 0.25
CA MET A 1 4.83 14.80 0.54
C MET A 1 3.67 13.83 0.42
N ASN A 2 3.73 12.95 -0.58
CA ASN A 2 2.75 11.91 -0.87
C ASN A 2 3.32 10.57 -0.37
N VAL A 3 2.47 9.68 0.12
CA VAL A 3 2.89 8.33 0.51
C VAL A 3 2.89 7.48 -0.76
N SER A 4 3.99 6.77 -1.04
CA SER A 4 4.07 5.75 -2.09
C SER A 4 4.32 4.39 -1.43
N LEU A 5 3.62 3.35 -1.89
CA LEU A 5 3.74 1.99 -1.34
C LEU A 5 4.62 1.07 -2.19
N TYR A 6 4.85 1.41 -3.45
CA TYR A 6 5.74 0.72 -4.37
C TYR A 6 6.03 1.64 -5.57
N GLU A 7 7.24 1.56 -6.12
CA GLU A 7 7.57 2.24 -7.39
C GLU A 7 7.76 1.24 -8.53
N ARG A 8 8.15 0.01 -8.20
CA ARG A 8 8.29 -1.10 -9.14
C ARG A 8 7.47 -2.29 -8.66
N LYS A 9 6.98 -3.10 -9.61
CA LYS A 9 6.11 -4.24 -9.33
C LYS A 9 6.76 -5.29 -8.41
N ASP A 10 8.08 -5.42 -8.44
CA ASP A 10 8.87 -6.33 -7.58
C ASP A 10 8.93 -5.90 -6.09
N GLU A 11 8.50 -4.68 -5.77
CA GLU A 11 8.48 -4.17 -4.40
C GLU A 11 7.16 -4.45 -3.65
N CYS A 12 6.20 -5.08 -4.31
CA CYS A 12 4.90 -5.41 -3.73
C CYS A 12 4.49 -6.84 -4.12
N CYS A 13 4.16 -7.64 -3.12
CA CYS A 13 3.66 -9.01 -3.33
C CYS A 13 2.13 -9.13 -3.27
N GLY A 14 1.40 -8.01 -3.19
CA GLY A 14 -0.07 -8.02 -3.15
C GLY A 14 -0.70 -8.60 -1.87
N CYS A 15 0.03 -8.71 -0.77
CA CYS A 15 -0.44 -9.34 0.48
C CYS A 15 -1.52 -8.57 1.27
N GLU A 16 -1.95 -7.41 0.77
CA GLU A 16 -3.00 -6.56 1.36
C GLU A 16 -2.75 -6.02 2.78
N ALA A 17 -1.64 -6.32 3.45
CA ALA A 17 -1.37 -5.87 4.82
C ALA A 17 -1.50 -4.33 4.97
N CYS A 18 -1.08 -3.58 3.96
CA CYS A 18 -1.19 -2.13 3.92
C CYS A 18 -2.64 -1.61 3.91
N SER A 19 -3.56 -2.28 3.18
CA SER A 19 -4.97 -1.90 3.15
C SER A 19 -5.67 -2.27 4.45
N GLN A 20 -5.37 -3.46 4.99
CA GLN A 20 -5.95 -3.97 6.23
C GLN A 20 -5.56 -3.12 7.45
N ILE A 21 -4.32 -2.64 7.53
CA ILE A 21 -3.88 -1.79 8.66
C ILE A 21 -4.38 -0.35 8.54
N CYS A 22 -4.93 0.07 7.39
CA CYS A 22 -5.29 1.45 7.14
C CYS A 22 -6.55 1.85 7.93
N PRO A 23 -6.47 2.72 8.95
CA PRO A 23 -7.62 3.05 9.80
C PRO A 23 -8.68 3.92 9.09
N LYS A 24 -8.38 4.40 7.88
CA LYS A 24 -9.28 5.25 7.09
C LYS A 24 -9.81 4.56 5.84
N GLY A 25 -9.44 3.29 5.60
CA GLY A 25 -9.79 2.60 4.35
C GLY A 25 -9.35 3.39 3.12
N ALA A 26 -8.17 4.01 3.19
CA ALA A 26 -7.65 4.89 2.14
C ALA A 26 -6.86 4.14 1.06
N ILE A 27 -6.81 2.81 1.11
CA ILE A 27 -6.00 1.99 0.21
C ILE A 27 -6.92 0.92 -0.40
N ASN A 28 -7.02 0.91 -1.72
CA ASN A 28 -7.72 -0.11 -2.48
C ASN A 28 -6.71 -1.02 -3.18
N MET A 29 -6.96 -2.32 -3.21
CA MET A 29 -6.16 -3.28 -3.97
C MET A 29 -6.78 -3.42 -5.35
N VAL A 30 -6.01 -3.15 -6.40
CA VAL A 30 -6.48 -3.19 -7.79
C VAL A 30 -5.62 -4.16 -8.57
N ALA A 31 -6.26 -5.05 -9.32
CA ALA A 31 -5.59 -6.00 -10.19
C ALA A 31 -5.00 -5.29 -11.41
N ASP A 32 -3.80 -5.67 -11.82
CA ASP A 32 -3.27 -5.33 -13.14
C ASP A 32 -3.81 -6.29 -14.23
N GLU A 33 -3.29 -6.16 -15.45
CA GLU A 33 -3.70 -6.98 -16.61
C GLU A 33 -3.43 -8.48 -16.42
N GLU A 34 -2.49 -8.85 -15.55
CA GLU A 34 -2.13 -10.24 -15.24
C GLU A 34 -2.89 -10.78 -14.02
N GLY A 35 -3.65 -9.93 -13.33
CA GLY A 35 -4.43 -10.28 -12.14
C GLY A 35 -3.70 -10.06 -10.81
N TYR A 36 -2.48 -9.53 -10.81
CA TYR A 36 -1.74 -9.24 -9.58
C TYR A 36 -2.28 -7.97 -8.91
N LEU A 37 -2.50 -8.05 -7.59
CA LEU A 37 -3.08 -6.95 -6.82
C LEU A 37 -2.01 -5.95 -6.35
N TYR A 38 -2.26 -4.67 -6.61
CA TYR A 38 -1.40 -3.56 -6.17
C TYR A 38 -2.20 -2.47 -5.42
N PRO A 39 -1.59 -1.82 -4.40
CA PRO A 39 -2.28 -0.82 -3.60
C PRO A 39 -2.36 0.55 -4.29
N ILE A 40 -3.55 1.11 -4.41
CA ILE A 40 -3.81 2.50 -4.84
C ILE A 40 -4.29 3.31 -3.64
N ILE A 41 -3.61 4.44 -3.36
CA ILE A 41 -3.95 5.32 -2.23
C ILE A 41 -4.94 6.41 -2.67
N ASP A 42 -6.08 6.46 -1.98
CA ASP A 42 -6.97 7.62 -1.98
C ASP A 42 -6.37 8.73 -1.09
N ASN A 43 -5.79 9.74 -1.74
CA ASN A 43 -5.15 10.86 -1.06
C ASN A 43 -6.11 11.77 -0.30
N ILE A 44 -7.43 11.71 -0.58
CA ILE A 44 -8.44 12.49 0.15
C ILE A 44 -8.69 11.85 1.52
N LYS A 45 -8.72 10.51 1.59
CA LYS A 45 -8.90 9.75 2.85
C LYS A 45 -7.61 9.58 3.64
N CYS A 46 -6.46 9.63 2.98
CA CYS A 46 -5.17 9.37 3.61
C CYS A 46 -4.77 10.48 4.59
N VAL A 47 -4.71 10.13 5.87
CA VAL A 47 -4.26 11.03 6.95
C VAL A 47 -2.76 10.94 7.24
N LYS A 48 -2.00 10.27 6.37
CA LYS A 48 -0.53 10.14 6.46
C LYS A 48 -0.02 9.60 7.80
N CYS A 49 -0.73 8.64 8.39
CA CYS A 49 -0.33 8.00 9.65
C CYS A 49 0.82 6.98 9.53
N LEU A 50 1.28 6.69 8.32
CA LEU A 50 2.41 5.81 7.98
C LEU A 50 2.31 4.32 8.41
N LYS A 51 1.20 3.89 9.03
CA LYS A 51 0.98 2.48 9.41
C LYS A 51 1.17 1.48 8.26
N CYS A 52 0.77 1.86 7.04
CA CYS A 52 0.92 1.05 5.83
C CYS A 52 2.40 0.77 5.47
N LEU A 53 3.32 1.69 5.78
CA LEU A 53 4.75 1.49 5.58
C LEU A 53 5.31 0.56 6.67
N HIS A 54 4.94 0.78 7.93
CA HIS A 54 5.42 -0.02 9.06
C HIS A 54 4.98 -1.48 9.00
N VAL A 55 3.77 -1.76 8.51
CA VAL A 55 3.29 -3.14 8.39
C VAL A 55 3.93 -3.88 7.22
N CYS A 56 4.48 -3.17 6.24
CA CYS A 56 4.95 -3.77 4.99
C CYS A 56 6.35 -4.38 5.17
N PRO A 57 6.55 -5.70 5.02
CA PRO A 57 7.86 -6.33 5.16
C PRO A 57 8.89 -5.85 4.14
N PHE A 58 8.43 -5.35 2.98
CA PHE A 58 9.26 -4.83 1.89
C PHE A 58 9.73 -3.39 2.14
N LYS A 59 9.10 -2.68 3.09
CA LYS A 59 9.45 -1.29 3.46
C LYS A 59 10.07 -1.21 4.86
N ASN A 60 9.83 -2.21 5.70
CA ASN A 60 10.51 -2.36 6.98
C ASN A 60 11.90 -2.98 6.77
N THR A 61 12.80 -2.20 6.17
CA THR A 61 14.23 -2.51 6.19
C THR A 61 14.75 -2.08 7.55
N ILE A 62 15.32 -3.04 8.29
CA ILE A 62 16.05 -2.80 9.54
C ILE A 62 17.17 -1.77 9.30
#